data_AF-A0AAN8BXI5-F1
#
_entry.id   AF-A0AAN8BXI5-F1
#
_cell.length_a   1.000
_cell.length_b   1.000
_cell.length_c   1.000
_cell.angle_alpha   90.00
_cell.angle_beta   90.00
_cell.angle_gamma   90.00
#
_symmetry.space_group_name_H-M   'P 1'
#
loop_
_entity.id
_entity.type
_entity.pdbx_description
1 polymer ?
#
loop_
_entity_poly.entity_id
_entity_poly.type
_entity_poly.pdbx_seq_one_letter_code
_entity_poly.pdbx_strand_id
1 'polypeptide(L)'
;MAVRHESLYSGLSGFNGALGCMAVGGLFFTFNWRTHLYAIASAFLSAYADIALSNLLGTVGLPACSWAATMIATLMLLLSGSLSTYRIPMGQVMSPEHNLRSRKQWKAGNTAEGESTDV
;
A
#
# COMPACT_ATOMS: atom_id res chain seq x y z
N MET A 1 20.10 -5.40 15.17
CA MET A 1 21.02 -5.84 14.11
C MET A 1 21.02 -4.76 13.03
N ALA A 2 22.15 -4.09 12.81
CA ALA A 2 22.24 -3.01 11.81
C ALA A 2 22.33 -3.60 10.40
N VAL A 3 21.66 -2.97 9.42
CA VAL A 3 21.75 -3.36 8.00
C VAL A 3 23.15 -3.06 7.48
N ARG A 4 23.73 -3.97 6.68
CA ARG A 4 25.06 -3.75 6.08
C ARG A 4 25.00 -2.57 5.10
N HIS A 5 26.01 -1.69 5.14
CA HIS A 5 26.10 -0.52 4.26
C HIS A 5 26.01 -0.88 2.78
N GLU A 6 26.61 -2.00 2.36
CA GLU A 6 26.50 -2.56 0.99
C GLU A 6 25.04 -2.76 0.55
N SER A 7 24.19 -3.23 1.47
CA SER A 7 22.77 -3.51 1.22
C SER A 7 21.91 -2.25 1.18
N LEU A 8 22.37 -1.19 1.85
CA LEU A 8 21.73 0.13 1.83
C LEU A 8 22.04 0.85 0.51
N TYR A 9 23.31 0.85 0.10
CA TYR A 9 23.74 1.50 -1.15
C TYR A 9 23.23 0.80 -2.40
N SER A 10 23.04 -0.53 -2.36
CA SER A 10 22.41 -1.27 -3.47
C SER A 10 20.89 -1.07 -3.56
N GLY A 11 20.26 -0.42 -2.59
CA GLY A 11 18.81 -0.19 -2.57
C GLY A 11 17.96 -1.41 -2.22
N LEU A 12 18.59 -2.58 -1.99
CA LEU A 12 17.89 -3.84 -1.72
C LEU A 12 17.01 -3.74 -0.47
N SER A 13 17.51 -3.10 0.59
CA SER A 13 16.78 -2.95 1.85
C SER A 13 15.55 -2.04 1.76
N GLY A 14 15.47 -1.19 0.73
CA GLY A 14 14.38 -0.24 0.52
C GLY A 14 13.34 -0.70 -0.50
N PHE A 15 13.68 -1.66 -1.37
CA PHE A 15 12.85 -2.08 -2.50
C PHE A 15 11.48 -2.61 -2.06
N ASN A 16 11.44 -3.54 -1.10
CA ASN A 16 10.20 -4.11 -0.59
C ASN A 16 9.33 -3.06 0.15
N GLY A 17 9.97 -2.13 0.86
CA GLY A 17 9.31 -1.00 1.50
C GLY A 17 8.64 -0.07 0.48
N ALA A 18 9.34 0.27 -0.60
CA ALA A 18 8.81 1.10 -1.68
C ALA A 18 7.61 0.44 -2.38
N LEU A 19 7.69 -0.86 -2.70
CA LEU A 19 6.58 -1.61 -3.29
C LEU A 19 5.36 -1.65 -2.37
N GLY A 20 5.56 -1.93 -1.08
CA GLY A 20 4.50 -1.92 -0.08
C GLY A 20 3.82 -0.55 0.05
N CYS A 21 4.61 0.53 -0.03
CA CYS A 21 4.12 1.90 0.00
C CYS A 21 3.29 2.23 -1.25
N MET A 22 3.77 1.90 -2.45
CA MET A 22 3.07 2.16 -3.71
C MET A 22 1.73 1.41 -3.79
N ALA A 23 1.71 0.14 -3.37
CA ALA A 23 0.50 -0.67 -3.34
C ALA A 23 -0.58 -0.08 -2.43
N VAL A 24 -0.20 0.29 -1.20
CA VAL A 24 -1.15 0.78 -0.19
C VAL A 24 -1.46 2.28 -0.37
N GLY A 25 -0.51 3.06 -0.88
CA GLY A 25 -0.55 4.53 -0.93
C GLY A 25 -1.26 5.14 -2.15
N GLY A 26 -1.91 4.35 -3.00
CA GLY A 26 -2.67 4.91 -4.14
C GLY A 26 -3.24 3.91 -5.13
N LEU A 27 -2.73 2.67 -5.16
CA LEU A 27 -3.27 1.62 -6.02
C LEU A 27 -4.54 1.01 -5.41
N PHE A 28 -4.47 0.49 -4.19
CA PHE A 28 -5.62 -0.20 -3.58
C PHE A 28 -6.50 0.68 -2.69
N PHE A 29 -5.96 1.80 -2.21
CA PHE A 29 -6.69 2.76 -1.39
C PHE A 29 -6.71 4.13 -2.04
N THR A 30 -7.85 4.81 -1.90
CA THR A 30 -7.93 6.22 -2.31
C THR A 30 -7.02 7.07 -1.42
N PHE A 31 -6.28 7.99 -2.03
CA PHE A 31 -5.37 8.89 -1.32
C PHE A 31 -6.12 9.75 -0.29
N ASN A 32 -5.76 9.60 0.99
CA ASN A 32 -6.28 10.33 2.15
C ASN A 32 -5.22 10.36 3.26
N TRP A 33 -5.34 11.26 4.24
CA TRP A 33 -4.35 11.39 5.33
C TRP A 33 -4.20 10.09 6.14
N ARG A 34 -5.31 9.40 6.41
CA ARG A 34 -5.31 8.09 7.10
C ARG A 34 -4.61 6.99 6.29
N THR A 35 -4.85 6.95 4.97
CA THR A 35 -4.24 5.94 4.09
C THR A 35 -2.76 6.25 3.82
N HIS A 36 -2.36 7.52 3.92
CA HIS A 36 -0.96 7.92 3.86
C HIS A 36 -0.15 7.42 5.06
N LEU A 37 -0.65 7.61 6.30
CA LEU A 37 -0.04 7.01 7.50
C LEU A 37 0.02 5.48 7.41
N TYR A 38 -1.02 4.88 6.82
CA TYR A 38 -1.09 3.44 6.61
C TYR A 38 -0.05 2.94 5.59
N ALA A 39 0.20 3.70 4.52
CA ALA A 39 1.24 3.41 3.54
C ALA A 39 2.66 3.57 4.10
N ILE A 40 2.87 4.54 5.01
CA ILE A 40 4.15 4.66 5.74
C ILE A 40 4.35 3.43 6.64
N ALA A 41 3.32 3.01 7.36
CA ALA A 41 3.37 1.80 8.19
C ALA A 41 3.64 0.54 7.35
N SER A 42 3.03 0.42 6.17
CA SER A 42 3.30 -0.71 5.26
C SER A 42 4.73 -0.69 4.73
N ALA A 43 5.30 0.48 4.45
CA ALA A 43 6.69 0.60 4.01
C ALA A 43 7.67 0.08 5.07
N PHE A 44 7.52 0.51 6.33
CA PHE A 44 8.36 0.03 7.44
C PHE A 44 8.18 -1.46 7.70
N LEU A 45 6.92 -1.93 7.69
CA LEU A 45 6.63 -3.34 7.94
C LEU A 45 7.17 -4.23 6.83
N SER A 46 7.07 -3.82 5.56
CA SER A 46 7.67 -4.54 4.43
C SER A 46 9.19 -4.60 4.50
N ALA A 47 9.86 -3.51 4.89
CA ALA A 47 11.31 -3.51 5.06
C ALA A 47 11.76 -4.45 6.20
N TYR A 48 11.01 -4.47 7.32
CA TYR A 48 11.31 -5.37 8.43
C TYR A 48 11.02 -6.84 8.08
N ALA A 49 9.90 -7.08 7.40
CA ALA A 49 9.53 -8.40 6.89
C ALA A 49 10.56 -8.92 5.89
N ASP A 50 11.14 -8.05 5.05
CA ASP A 50 12.18 -8.42 4.09
C ASP A 50 13.46 -8.92 4.79
N ILE A 51 13.86 -8.26 5.88
CA ILE A 51 14.99 -8.71 6.71
C ILE A 51 14.67 -10.09 7.34
N ALA A 52 13.47 -10.25 7.88
CA ALA A 52 13.04 -11.51 8.51
C ALA A 52 12.97 -12.66 7.49
N LEU A 53 12.38 -12.42 6.31
CA LEU A 53 12.29 -13.39 5.23
C LEU A 53 13.68 -13.71 4.66
N SER A 54 14.55 -12.72 4.51
CA SER A 54 15.93 -12.94 4.04
C SER A 54 16.71 -13.85 4.99
N ASN A 55 16.52 -13.70 6.31
CA ASN A 55 17.13 -14.59 7.28
C ASN A 55 16.54 -16.00 7.22
N LEU A 56 15.23 -16.12 7.06
CA LEU A 56 14.55 -17.42 6.96
C LEU A 56 14.93 -18.16 5.67
N LEU A 57 14.81 -17.51 4.51
CA LEU A 57 15.11 -18.11 3.22
C LEU A 57 16.62 -18.27 3.00
N GLY A 58 17.45 -17.48 3.68
CA GLY A 58 18.89 -17.69 3.73
C GLY A 58 19.28 -19.08 4.25
N THR A 59 18.46 -19.70 5.11
CA THR A 59 18.71 -21.07 5.59
C THR A 59 18.51 -22.14 4.51
N VAL A 60 17.68 -21.86 3.50
CA VAL A 60 17.39 -22.74 2.35
C VAL A 60 18.07 -22.27 1.06
N GLY A 61 18.91 -21.23 1.13
CA GLY A 61 19.66 -20.69 -0.01
C GLY A 61 18.83 -19.91 -1.03
N LEU A 62 17.63 -19.44 -0.66
CA LEU A 62 16.73 -18.70 -1.56
C LEU A 62 16.72 -17.19 -1.27
N PRO A 63 16.54 -16.33 -2.29
CA PRO A 63 16.36 -14.90 -2.07
C PRO A 63 14.93 -14.54 -1.64
N ALA A 64 14.78 -13.59 -0.71
CA ALA A 64 13.48 -13.08 -0.24
C ALA A 64 12.65 -12.37 -1.33
N CYS A 65 13.31 -11.84 -2.36
CA CYS A 65 12.69 -11.20 -3.53
C CYS A 65 11.58 -10.20 -3.12
N SER A 66 10.43 -10.20 -3.78
CA SER A 66 9.29 -9.33 -3.48
C SER A 66 8.24 -9.96 -2.55
N TRP A 67 8.52 -11.13 -1.95
CA TRP A 67 7.56 -11.85 -1.12
C TRP A 67 7.18 -11.09 0.16
N ALA A 68 8.13 -10.37 0.72
CA ALA A 68 7.86 -9.53 1.89
C ALA A 68 6.85 -8.43 1.56
N ALA A 69 7.05 -7.72 0.44
CA ALA A 69 6.12 -6.68 0.01
C ALA A 69 4.71 -7.22 -0.28
N THR A 70 4.60 -8.38 -0.95
CA THR A 70 3.28 -8.97 -1.28
C THR A 70 2.55 -9.48 -0.04
N MET A 71 3.24 -10.13 0.90
CA MET A 71 2.65 -10.56 2.17
C MET A 71 2.17 -9.37 3.02
N ILE A 72 2.96 -8.30 3.11
CA ILE A 72 2.55 -7.11 3.85
C ILE A 72 1.43 -6.35 3.15
N ALA A 73 1.48 -6.19 1.82
CA ALA A 73 0.41 -5.53 1.08
C ALA A 73 -0.92 -6.27 1.21
N THR A 74 -0.91 -7.61 1.11
CA THR A 74 -2.11 -8.44 1.29
C THR A 74 -2.62 -8.38 2.73
N LEU A 75 -1.74 -8.45 3.72
CA LEU A 75 -2.11 -8.29 5.13
C LEU A 75 -2.78 -6.94 5.39
N MET A 76 -2.22 -5.85 4.85
CA MET A 76 -2.78 -4.51 4.98
C MET A 76 -4.12 -4.36 4.25
N LEU A 77 -4.28 -5.02 3.10
CA LEU A 77 -5.57 -5.12 2.39
C LEU A 77 -6.63 -5.85 3.20
N LEU A 78 -6.26 -6.92 3.93
CA LEU A 78 -7.16 -7.68 4.80
C LEU A 78 -7.53 -6.93 6.08
N LEU A 79 -6.56 -6.27 6.71
CA LEU A 79 -6.74 -5.50 7.96
C LEU A 79 -7.57 -4.22 7.79
N SER A 80 -7.77 -3.78 6.55
CA SER A 80 -8.50 -2.56 6.21
C SER A 80 -10.02 -2.73 6.33
N GLY A 81 -10.49 -3.08 7.53
CA GLY A 81 -11.92 -3.16 7.85
C GLY A 81 -12.57 -1.77 7.93
N SER A 82 -12.03 -0.88 8.77
CA SER A 82 -12.56 0.49 8.93
C SER A 82 -12.20 1.44 7.78
N LEU A 83 -11.24 1.05 6.92
CA LEU A 83 -10.86 1.74 5.70
C LEU A 83 -11.57 1.20 4.45
N SER A 84 -12.54 0.28 4.62
CA SER A 84 -13.31 -0.32 3.51
C SER A 84 -13.96 0.75 2.61
N THR A 85 -14.40 1.87 3.18
CA THR A 85 -14.95 3.02 2.43
C THR A 85 -13.95 3.66 1.45
N TYR A 86 -12.65 3.43 1.61
CA TYR A 86 -11.59 3.97 0.75
C TYR A 86 -10.96 2.91 -0.15
N ARG A 87 -11.37 1.64 -0.04
CA ARG A 87 -10.85 0.53 -0.83
C ARG A 87 -11.42 0.58 -2.24
N ILE A 88 -10.54 0.46 -3.22
CA ILE A 88 -10.93 0.48 -4.63
C ILE A 88 -11.22 -0.95 -5.08
N PRO A 89 -12.35 -1.21 -5.78
CA PRO A 89 -12.63 -2.52 -6.34
C PRO A 89 -11.50 -2.95 -7.28
N MET A 90 -11.08 -4.21 -7.18
CA MET A 90 -9.87 -4.72 -7.86
C MET A 90 -9.95 -4.57 -9.39
N GLY A 91 -11.15 -4.63 -9.96
CA GLY A 91 -11.41 -4.44 -11.40
C GLY A 91 -11.44 -2.99 -11.88
N GLN A 92 -11.31 -2.02 -10.97
CA GLN A 92 -11.28 -0.57 -11.27
C GLN A 92 -9.99 0.10 -10.81
N VAL A 93 -9.01 -0.68 -10.33
CA VAL A 93 -7.70 -0.13 -9.92
C VAL A 93 -7.00 0.41 -11.15
N MET A 94 -6.86 1.73 -11.20
CA MET A 94 -6.12 2.43 -12.24
C MET A 94 -4.98 3.22 -11.60
N SER A 95 -4.43 4.20 -12.31
CA SER A 95 -3.38 5.05 -11.76
C SER A 95 -3.88 5.78 -10.49
N PRO A 96 -3.00 6.06 -9.51
CA PRO A 96 -3.38 6.75 -8.27
C PRO A 96 -4.10 8.08 -8.52
N GLU A 97 -3.72 8.80 -9.57
CA GLU A 97 -4.30 10.09 -9.96
C GLU A 97 -5.72 9.91 -10.50
N HIS A 98 -5.94 8.86 -11.29
CA HIS A 98 -7.26 8.53 -11.82
C HIS A 98 -8.19 8.08 -10.69
N ASN A 99 -7.70 7.22 -9.80
CA ASN A 99 -8.43 6.77 -8.61
C ASN A 99 -8.87 7.95 -7.73
N LEU A 100 -7.99 8.93 -7.52
CA LEU A 100 -8.30 10.13 -6.76
C LEU A 100 -9.37 11.00 -7.48
N ARG A 101 -9.27 11.14 -8.81
CA ARG A 101 -10.22 11.93 -9.62
C ARG A 101 -11.61 11.29 -9.64
N SER A 102 -11.71 9.99 -9.88
CA SER A 102 -12.98 9.25 -9.87
C SER A 102 -13.69 9.37 -8.52
N ARG A 103 -12.93 9.34 -7.42
CA ARG A 103 -13.52 9.50 -6.08
C ARG A 103 -14.00 10.93 -5.80
N LYS A 104 -13.32 11.96 -6.33
CA LYS A 104 -13.83 13.35 -6.29
C LYS A 104 -15.12 13.49 -7.08
N GLN A 105 -15.22 12.86 -8.25
CA GLN A 105 -16.44 12.86 -9.08
C GLN A 105 -17.59 12.12 -8.40
N TRP A 106 -17.35 10.96 -7.78
CA TRP A 106 -18.38 10.24 -7.01
C TRP A 106 -18.89 11.05 -5.82
N LYS A 107 -17.99 11.74 -5.11
CA LYS A 107 -18.40 12.66 -4.04
C LYS A 107 -19.22 13.85 -4.57
N ALA A 108 -18.81 14.45 -5.68
CA ALA A 108 -19.50 15.61 -6.27
C ALA A 108 -20.90 15.23 -6.80
N GLY A 109 -21.04 14.08 -7.46
CA GLY A 109 -22.34 13.59 -7.92
C GLY A 109 -23.31 13.34 -6.78
N ASN A 110 -22.85 12.69 -5.71
CA ASN A 110 -23.69 12.40 -4.54
C ASN A 110 -24.10 13.66 -3.75
N THR A 111 -23.32 14.75 -3.82
CA THR A 111 -23.68 16.05 -3.24
C THR A 111 -24.70 16.80 -4.10
N ALA A 112 -24.56 16.78 -5.42
CA ALA A 112 -25.52 17.41 -6.34
C ALA A 112 -26.89 16.73 -6.32
N GLU A 113 -26.93 15.40 -6.14
CA GLU A 113 -28.17 14.64 -6.06
C GLU A 113 -28.93 14.90 -4.74
N GLY A 114 -28.20 15.15 -3.63
CA GLY A 114 -28.82 15.55 -2.36
C GLY A 114 -29.37 16.98 -2.36
N GLU A 115 -28.69 17.92 -3.02
CA GLU A 115 -29.15 19.31 -3.14
C GLU A 115 -30.38 19.44 -4.05
N SER A 116 -30.55 18.53 -5.00
CA SER A 116 -31.72 18.52 -5.90
C SER A 116 -32.97 17.85 -5.29
N THR A 117 -32.85 17.16 -4.16
CA THR A 117 -33.98 16.51 -3.46
C THR A 117 -34.58 17.35 -2.32
N ASP A 118 -34.00 18.52 -2.03
CA ASP A 118 -34.48 19.48 -1.02
C ASP A 118 -35.36 20.60 -1.62
N VAL A 119 -36.18 20.30 -2.64
CA VAL A 119 -37.20 21.21 -3.21
C VAL A 119 -38.62 20.68 -3.12
#